data_AF-A0AAD7AYP0-F1
#
_entry.id   AF-A0AAD7AYP0-F1
#
_cell.length_a   1.000
_cell.length_b   1.000
_cell.length_c   1.000
_cell.angle_alpha   90.00
_cell.angle_beta   90.00
_cell.angle_gamma   90.00
#
_symmetry.space_group_name_H-M   'P 1'
#
loop_
_entity.id
_entity.type
_entity.pdbx_description
1 polymer ?
#
loop_
_entity_poly.entity_id
_entity_poly.type
_entity_poly.pdbx_seq_one_letter_code
_entity_poly.pdbx_strand_id
1 'polypeptide(L)'
;MGEYPEEADSYWGDYQFAEHLAEEEAWAYDHLAHKQGLLIPYFLGMRIIVAPSGECAWVLVLEYISGPTLRSYIQSPARTLANTCNVIKLSIETLTEFMADGWCNFDAVPRNVIVTGTPEARSTVLLNLTHTCRLRPEEDFQRCVVRRELYNEIYYALEDHAGELERFMQNIGSELCSLPTIP
;
A
#
# COMPACT_ATOMS: atom_id res chain seq x y z
N MET A 1 -32.43 24.19 20.05
CA MET A 1 -31.94 22.84 20.35
C MET A 1 -32.84 21.89 19.59
N GLY A 2 -32.40 21.43 18.43
CA GLY A 2 -33.09 20.39 17.68
C GLY A 2 -32.43 19.07 18.03
N GLU A 3 -33.22 18.12 18.53
CA GLU A 3 -32.82 16.75 18.78
C GLU A 3 -32.50 16.08 17.43
N TYR A 4 -31.30 15.49 17.32
CA TYR A 4 -30.98 14.60 16.21
C TYR A 4 -31.73 13.28 16.44
N PRO A 5 -32.37 12.69 15.42
CA PRO A 5 -33.00 11.39 15.58
C PRO A 5 -31.93 10.35 15.85
N GLU A 6 -31.99 9.73 17.02
CA GLU A 6 -31.38 8.43 17.29
C GLU A 6 -32.00 7.41 16.33
N GLU A 7 -31.16 6.52 15.80
CA GLU A 7 -31.51 5.30 15.07
C GLU A 7 -31.96 5.46 13.60
N ALA A 8 -30.96 5.70 12.75
CA ALA A 8 -30.95 5.17 11.38
C ALA A 8 -29.81 4.15 11.22
N ASP A 9 -29.84 3.10 12.05
CA ASP A 9 -29.10 1.85 11.79
C ASP A 9 -29.72 1.17 10.56
N SER A 10 -29.29 1.60 9.37
CA SER A 10 -29.83 1.16 8.09
C SER A 10 -28.68 0.95 7.10
N TYR A 11 -28.16 -0.27 7.02
CA TYR A 11 -27.75 -0.97 5.78
C TYR A 11 -27.10 -0.14 4.64
N TRP A 12 -26.18 0.79 4.96
CA TRP A 12 -25.28 1.50 4.03
C TRP A 12 -23.82 1.31 4.43
N GLY A 13 -23.47 0.06 4.77
CA GLY A 13 -22.37 -0.33 5.67
C GLY A 13 -20.94 0.05 5.32
N ASP A 14 -20.64 0.77 4.22
CA ASP A 14 -19.28 1.17 3.84
C ASP A 14 -19.22 2.56 3.17
N TYR A 15 -20.25 3.41 3.31
CA TYR A 15 -20.19 4.75 2.71
C TYR A 15 -19.30 5.67 3.55
N GLN A 16 -18.00 5.67 3.26
CA GLN A 16 -17.04 6.60 3.85
C GLN A 16 -17.12 7.96 3.14
N PHE A 17 -17.26 9.03 3.93
CA PHE A 17 -17.24 10.39 3.39
C PHE A 17 -15.85 10.71 2.82
N ALA A 18 -15.80 11.35 1.64
CA ALA A 18 -14.54 11.72 0.99
C ALA A 18 -13.66 12.63 1.88
N GLU A 19 -14.28 13.46 2.70
CA GLU A 19 -13.62 14.24 3.76
C GLU A 19 -12.85 13.34 4.71
N HIS A 20 -13.52 12.35 5.29
CA HIS A 20 -12.94 11.44 6.25
C HIS A 20 -11.78 10.65 5.64
N LEU A 21 -11.93 10.13 4.43
CA LEU A 21 -10.85 9.39 3.76
C LEU A 21 -9.62 10.26 3.48
N ALA A 22 -9.84 11.50 3.02
CA ALA A 22 -8.76 12.43 2.77
C ALA A 22 -8.05 12.84 4.07
N GLU A 23 -8.80 13.04 5.15
CA GLU A 23 -8.25 13.35 6.48
C GLU A 23 -7.45 12.17 7.04
N GLU A 24 -7.94 10.94 6.93
CA GLU A 24 -7.22 9.73 7.35
C GLU A 24 -5.90 9.56 6.59
N GLU A 25 -5.93 9.72 5.27
CA GLU A 25 -4.71 9.61 4.46
C GLU A 25 -3.72 10.76 4.77
N ALA A 26 -4.19 12.00 4.89
CA ALA A 26 -3.35 13.13 5.29
C ALA A 26 -2.71 12.90 6.67
N TRP A 27 -3.50 12.42 7.64
CA TRP A 27 -3.03 12.06 8.97
C TRP A 27 -1.93 10.99 8.91
N ALA A 28 -2.10 9.96 8.07
CA ALA A 28 -1.08 8.93 7.87
C ALA A 28 0.23 9.51 7.32
N TYR A 29 0.16 10.40 6.31
CA TYR A 29 1.36 11.06 5.78
C TYR A 29 2.10 11.90 6.83
N ASP A 30 1.37 12.62 7.68
CA ASP A 30 1.97 13.43 8.75
C ASP A 30 2.68 12.56 9.80
N HIS A 31 2.11 11.40 10.15
CA HIS A 31 2.71 10.48 11.12
C HIS A 31 3.86 9.64 10.54
N LEU A 32 3.93 9.54 9.21
CA LEU A 32 4.95 8.84 8.46
C LEU A 32 5.95 9.80 7.79
N ALA A 33 6.05 11.04 8.30
CA ALA A 33 6.93 12.08 7.75
C ALA A 33 8.38 11.61 7.58
N HIS A 34 8.89 10.78 8.48
CA HIS A 34 10.26 10.23 8.41
C HIS A 34 10.46 9.18 7.30
N LYS A 35 9.38 8.65 6.72
CA LYS A 35 9.41 7.70 5.59
C LYS A 35 9.19 8.37 4.23
N GLN A 36 8.84 9.65 4.20
CA GLN A 36 8.59 10.39 2.95
C GLN A 36 9.87 10.58 2.13
N GLY A 37 9.77 10.38 0.81
CA GLY A 37 10.90 10.39 -0.12
C GLY A 37 11.73 9.10 -0.12
N LEU A 38 11.41 8.14 0.74
CA LEU A 38 12.08 6.84 0.83
C LEU A 38 11.13 5.69 0.49
N LEU A 39 10.06 5.55 1.28
CA LEU A 39 9.10 4.45 1.15
C LEU A 39 7.72 4.93 0.69
N ILE A 40 7.39 6.20 0.95
CA ILE A 40 6.15 6.86 0.52
C ILE A 40 6.49 8.22 -0.13
N PRO A 41 5.64 8.80 -0.98
CA PRO A 41 5.89 10.11 -1.60
C PRO A 41 5.95 11.23 -0.57
N TYR A 42 6.58 12.36 -0.92
CA TYR A 42 6.39 13.58 -0.13
C TYR A 42 4.93 14.06 -0.16
N PHE A 43 4.38 14.40 1.00
CA PHE A 43 3.08 15.02 1.17
C PHE A 43 3.23 16.54 1.22
N LEU A 44 2.63 17.22 0.25
CA LEU A 44 2.67 18.68 0.09
C LEU A 44 1.47 19.37 0.74
N GLY A 45 0.53 18.58 1.25
CA GLY A 45 -0.62 19.03 2.05
C GLY A 45 -1.97 18.71 1.41
N MET A 46 -3.03 18.99 2.18
CA MET A 46 -4.42 18.84 1.76
C MET A 46 -5.05 20.20 1.40
N ARG A 47 -5.96 20.20 0.43
CA ARG A 47 -6.74 21.37 0.00
C ARG A 47 -8.21 21.00 -0.15
N ILE A 48 -9.09 21.93 0.20
CA ILE A 48 -10.53 21.82 -0.01
C ILE A 48 -10.89 22.79 -1.14
N ILE A 49 -11.53 22.27 -2.18
CA ILE A 49 -12.00 23.06 -3.31
C ILE A 49 -13.53 23.02 -3.30
N VAL A 50 -14.15 24.19 -3.18
CA VAL A 50 -15.61 24.32 -3.23
C VAL A 50 -16.02 24.63 -4.67
N ALA A 51 -16.79 23.73 -5.27
CA ALA A 51 -17.35 23.92 -6.60
C ALA A 51 -18.42 25.03 -6.60
N PRO A 52 -18.76 25.62 -7.77
CA PRO A 52 -19.85 26.60 -7.86
C PRO A 52 -21.22 26.07 -7.41
N SER A 53 -21.42 24.74 -7.42
CA SER A 53 -22.60 24.07 -6.89
C SER A 53 -22.69 24.08 -5.35
N GLY A 54 -21.60 24.42 -4.66
CA GLY A 54 -21.45 24.30 -3.21
C GLY A 54 -20.88 22.95 -2.75
N GLU A 55 -20.66 21.99 -3.66
CA GLU A 55 -20.03 20.71 -3.34
C GLU A 55 -18.53 20.86 -3.07
N CYS A 56 -17.98 20.07 -2.15
CA CYS A 56 -16.57 20.10 -1.78
C CYS A 56 -15.80 18.94 -2.41
N ALA A 57 -14.64 19.23 -2.98
CA ALA A 57 -13.62 18.25 -3.32
C ALA A 57 -12.44 18.35 -2.34
N TRP A 58 -12.05 17.22 -1.78
CA TRP A 58 -10.89 17.10 -0.90
C TRP A 58 -9.72 16.58 -1.73
N VAL A 59 -8.61 17.34 -1.74
CA VAL A 59 -7.47 17.10 -2.62
C VAL A 59 -6.21 16.94 -1.79
N LEU A 60 -5.56 15.80 -1.94
CA LEU A 60 -4.22 15.54 -1.42
C LEU A 60 -3.19 15.87 -2.49
N VAL A 61 -2.19 16.66 -2.14
CA VAL A 61 -1.11 17.04 -3.04
C VAL A 61 0.14 16.25 -2.65
N LEU A 62 0.62 15.41 -3.58
CA LEU A 62 1.73 14.49 -3.37
C LEU A 62 2.84 14.76 -4.40
N GLU A 63 4.06 14.35 -4.05
CA GLU A 63 5.16 14.23 -4.99
C GLU A 63 4.80 13.28 -6.15
N TYR A 64 5.17 13.68 -7.36
CA TYR A 64 5.05 12.81 -8.52
C TYR A 64 6.19 11.80 -8.56
N ILE A 65 5.86 10.51 -8.46
CA ILE A 65 6.80 9.41 -8.61
C ILE A 65 6.70 8.85 -10.03
N SER A 66 7.80 8.91 -10.77
CA SER A 66 7.88 8.35 -12.13
C SER A 66 8.14 6.84 -12.07
N GLY A 67 7.25 6.05 -12.65
CA GLY A 67 7.43 4.61 -12.80
C GLY A 67 6.12 3.88 -13.08
N PRO A 68 6.18 2.63 -13.55
CA PRO A 68 5.00 1.78 -13.62
C PRO A 68 4.57 1.35 -12.22
N THR A 69 3.27 1.07 -12.05
CA THR A 69 2.82 0.30 -10.88
C THR A 69 3.46 -1.09 -10.91
N LEU A 70 3.60 -1.73 -9.74
CA LEU A 70 4.09 -3.11 -9.63
C LEU A 70 3.22 -4.04 -10.48
N ARG A 71 1.90 -3.86 -10.47
CA ARG A 71 0.99 -4.60 -11.36
C ARG A 71 1.35 -4.46 -12.84
N SER A 72 1.48 -3.22 -13.32
CA SER A 72 1.83 -2.94 -14.72
C SER A 72 3.22 -3.45 -15.09
N TYR A 73 4.17 -3.35 -14.16
CA TYR A 73 5.53 -3.87 -14.33
C TYR A 73 5.53 -5.40 -14.47
N ILE A 74 4.82 -6.07 -13.56
CA ILE A 74 4.64 -7.53 -13.56
C ILE A 74 3.91 -8.00 -14.81
N GLN A 75 3.00 -7.23 -15.39
CA GLN A 75 2.30 -7.62 -16.63
C GLN A 75 3.10 -7.31 -17.90
N SER A 76 4.21 -6.56 -17.80
CA SER A 76 4.99 -6.13 -18.96
C SER A 76 5.64 -7.31 -19.69
N PRO A 77 5.49 -7.45 -21.02
CA PRO A 77 6.09 -8.55 -21.79
C PRO A 77 7.62 -8.44 -21.91
N ALA A 78 8.19 -7.26 -21.66
CA ALA A 78 9.63 -7.02 -21.77
C ALA A 78 10.42 -7.41 -20.50
N ARG A 79 9.74 -7.97 -19.48
CA ARG A 79 10.37 -8.33 -18.21
C ARG A 79 11.12 -9.65 -18.33
N THR A 80 12.23 -9.78 -17.59
CA THR A 80 12.83 -11.08 -17.31
C THR A 80 12.31 -11.61 -15.98
N LEU A 81 12.29 -12.93 -15.82
CA LEU A 81 11.89 -13.56 -14.55
C LEU A 81 12.74 -13.06 -13.38
N ALA A 82 14.07 -13.04 -13.54
CA ALA A 82 15.00 -12.52 -12.53
C ALA A 82 14.70 -11.07 -12.12
N ASN A 83 14.41 -10.19 -13.09
CA ASN A 83 14.05 -8.80 -12.82
C ASN A 83 12.70 -8.68 -12.10
N THR A 84 11.76 -9.57 -12.40
CA THR A 84 10.44 -9.61 -11.77
C THR A 84 10.55 -10.04 -10.31
N CYS A 85 11.27 -11.15 -10.06
CA CYS A 85 11.54 -11.62 -8.71
C CYS A 85 12.27 -10.57 -7.85
N ASN A 86 13.25 -9.86 -8.43
CA ASN A 86 13.96 -8.80 -7.72
C ASN A 86 13.03 -7.65 -7.30
N VAL A 87 12.17 -7.19 -8.20
CA VAL A 87 11.22 -6.10 -7.90
C VAL A 87 10.18 -6.52 -6.87
N ILE A 88 9.70 -7.76 -6.95
CA ILE A 88 8.81 -8.32 -5.94
C ILE A 88 9.49 -8.35 -4.57
N LYS A 89 10.74 -8.80 -4.51
CA LYS A 89 11.52 -8.83 -3.27
C LYS A 89 11.64 -7.42 -2.67
N LEU A 90 12.02 -6.42 -3.47
CA LEU A 90 12.10 -5.01 -3.04
C LEU A 90 10.74 -4.48 -2.52
N SER A 91 9.64 -4.88 -3.16
CA SER A 91 8.29 -4.51 -2.71
C SER A 91 7.98 -5.09 -1.33
N ILE A 92 8.34 -6.36 -1.10
CA ILE A 92 8.17 -7.04 0.19
C ILE A 92 9.05 -6.40 1.27
N GLU A 93 10.30 -6.05 0.94
CA GLU A 93 11.22 -5.34 1.83
C GLU A 93 10.65 -3.97 2.23
N THR A 94 10.13 -3.20 1.26
CA THR A 94 9.47 -1.91 1.50
C THR A 94 8.29 -2.04 2.47
N LEU A 95 7.43 -3.04 2.25
CA LEU A 95 6.28 -3.29 3.13
C LEU A 95 6.72 -3.78 4.51
N THR A 96 7.78 -4.58 4.57
CA THR A 96 8.37 -5.05 5.82
C THR A 96 8.95 -3.89 6.63
N GLU A 97 9.66 -2.97 5.99
CA GLU A 97 10.20 -1.77 6.63
C GLU A 97 9.08 -0.81 7.08
N PHE A 98 7.97 -0.77 6.33
CA PHE A 98 6.76 -0.06 6.76
C PHE A 98 6.19 -0.68 8.05
N MET A 99 6.09 -2.01 8.10
CA MET A 99 5.58 -2.76 9.26
C MET A 99 6.50 -2.77 10.47
N ALA A 100 7.82 -2.75 10.28
CA ALA A 100 8.79 -2.73 11.37
C ALA A 100 8.64 -1.49 12.28
N ASP A 101 8.10 -0.39 11.74
CA ASP A 101 7.79 0.83 12.50
C ASP A 101 6.42 0.77 13.20
N GLY A 102 5.74 -0.39 13.16
CA GLY A 102 4.43 -0.61 13.75
C GLY A 102 3.28 -0.07 12.92
N TRP A 103 3.40 -0.02 11.58
CA TRP A 103 2.35 0.45 10.68
C TRP A 103 1.89 -0.66 9.72
N CYS A 104 0.59 -0.76 9.43
CA CYS A 104 0.10 -1.60 8.34
C CYS A 104 -0.76 -0.73 7.42
N ASN A 105 -0.67 -0.99 6.12
CA ASN A 105 -1.57 -0.44 5.12
C ASN A 105 -2.39 -1.60 4.54
N PHE A 106 -3.69 -1.60 4.81
CA PHE A 106 -4.57 -2.69 4.38
C PHE A 106 -4.85 -2.69 2.86
N ASP A 107 -4.54 -1.60 2.16
CA ASP A 107 -4.61 -1.50 0.70
C ASP A 107 -3.22 -1.55 0.05
N ALA A 108 -2.22 -2.18 0.70
CA ALA A 108 -0.91 -2.41 0.10
C ALA A 108 -0.96 -3.53 -0.95
N VAL A 109 -1.56 -3.21 -2.08
CA VAL A 109 -1.75 -4.09 -3.24
C VAL A 109 -0.82 -3.68 -4.40
N PRO A 110 -0.56 -4.54 -5.40
CA PRO A 110 0.38 -4.25 -6.49
C PRO A 110 0.08 -2.97 -7.29
N ARG A 111 -1.17 -2.50 -7.33
CA ARG A 111 -1.51 -1.24 -8.04
C ARG A 111 -1.09 0.01 -7.26
N ASN A 112 -0.91 -0.12 -5.94
CA ASN A 112 -0.51 0.96 -5.04
C ASN A 112 0.99 0.93 -4.72
N VAL A 113 1.77 0.13 -5.45
CA VAL A 113 3.24 0.15 -5.35
C VAL A 113 3.79 0.63 -6.67
N ILE A 114 4.64 1.65 -6.67
CA ILE A 114 5.35 2.13 -7.86
C ILE A 114 6.75 1.54 -7.88
N VAL A 115 7.17 1.03 -9.02
CA VAL A 115 8.56 0.59 -9.26
C VAL A 115 9.31 1.77 -9.86
N THR A 116 10.35 2.23 -9.17
CA THR A 116 11.16 3.38 -9.59
C THR A 116 12.64 3.00 -9.73
N GLY A 117 13.45 3.94 -10.22
CA GLY A 117 14.88 3.78 -10.45
C GLY A 117 15.24 3.13 -11.78
N THR A 118 16.52 2.83 -11.95
CA THR A 118 17.05 2.13 -13.14
C THR A 118 17.03 0.62 -12.90
N PRO A 119 17.16 -0.22 -13.95
CA PRO A 119 17.25 -1.67 -13.77
C PRO A 119 18.32 -2.13 -12.76
N GLU A 120 19.39 -1.36 -12.60
CA GLU A 120 20.52 -1.63 -11.71
C GLU A 120 20.31 -1.10 -10.27
N ALA A 121 19.42 -0.14 -10.09
CA ALA A 121 19.16 0.53 -8.81
C ALA A 121 17.65 0.80 -8.65
N ARG A 122 16.86 -0.27 -8.60
CA ARG A 122 15.41 -0.17 -8.41
C ARG A 122 15.06 0.05 -6.94
N SER A 123 13.98 0.78 -6.72
CA SER A 123 13.28 0.83 -5.44
C SER A 123 11.78 0.80 -5.67
N THR A 124 11.02 0.69 -4.59
CA THR A 124 9.56 0.67 -4.64
C THR A 124 8.97 1.67 -3.67
N VAL A 125 7.92 2.36 -4.10
CA VAL A 125 7.22 3.38 -3.30
C VAL A 125 5.78 2.95 -3.09
N LEU A 126 5.31 2.95 -1.84
CA LEU A 126 3.94 2.66 -1.46
C LEU A 126 3.08 3.93 -1.59
N LEU A 127 1.95 3.79 -2.25
CA LEU A 127 0.92 4.82 -2.45
C LEU A 127 -0.36 4.46 -1.66
N ASN A 128 -1.30 5.39 -1.66
CA ASN A 128 -2.65 5.24 -1.11
C ASN A 128 -2.63 4.80 0.36
N LEU A 129 -2.45 5.77 1.25
CA LEU A 129 -2.36 5.53 2.69
C LEU A 129 -3.72 5.60 3.40
N THR A 130 -4.83 5.67 2.65
CA THR A 130 -6.20 5.77 3.17
C THR A 130 -6.54 4.71 4.22
N HIS A 131 -6.03 3.48 4.07
CA HIS A 131 -6.27 2.39 5.02
C HIS A 131 -5.01 2.04 5.82
N THR A 132 -4.27 3.07 6.22
CA THR A 132 -3.09 2.92 7.07
C THR A 132 -3.46 3.05 8.53
N CYS A 133 -3.02 2.11 9.35
CA CYS A 133 -3.16 2.19 10.80
C CYS A 133 -1.87 1.82 11.51
N ARG A 134 -1.77 2.21 12.77
CA ARG A 134 -0.71 1.74 13.66
C ARG A 134 -1.10 0.37 14.19
N LEU A 135 -0.27 -0.64 13.93
CA LEU A 135 -0.43 -1.98 14.48
C LEU A 135 -0.28 -1.94 16.00
N ARG A 136 -1.22 -2.56 16.70
CA ARG A 136 -1.01 -2.94 18.10
C ARG A 136 -0.10 -4.17 18.14
N PRO A 137 0.78 -4.32 19.14
CA PRO A 137 1.64 -5.51 19.28
C PRO A 137 0.89 -6.84 19.21
N GLU A 138 -0.37 -6.84 19.65
CA GLU A 138 -1.25 -8.01 19.73
C GLU A 138 -2.00 -8.29 18.42
N GLU A 139 -1.96 -7.36 17.46
CA GLU A 139 -2.64 -7.49 16.16
C GLU A 139 -1.69 -8.10 15.14
N ASP A 140 -1.76 -9.43 15.08
CA ASP A 140 -0.95 -10.34 14.28
C ASP A 140 -0.62 -9.85 12.87
N PHE A 141 0.65 -10.01 12.50
CA PHE A 141 1.20 -9.90 11.14
C PHE A 141 0.39 -10.71 10.11
N GLN A 142 -0.32 -11.76 10.55
CA GLN A 142 -1.20 -12.59 9.71
C GLN A 142 -2.43 -11.86 9.19
N ARG A 143 -2.85 -10.75 9.82
CA ARG A 143 -4.02 -9.95 9.39
C ARG A 143 -3.72 -8.93 8.30
N CYS A 144 -2.46 -8.65 7.97
CA CYS A 144 -2.15 -7.80 6.82
C CYS A 144 -2.52 -8.58 5.53
N VAL A 145 -3.77 -8.37 5.07
CA VAL A 145 -4.41 -8.87 3.84
C VAL A 145 -3.53 -8.68 2.60
N VAL A 146 -2.61 -7.71 2.67
CA VAL A 146 -1.41 -7.50 1.85
C VAL A 146 -0.81 -8.79 1.32
N ARG A 147 -0.70 -9.84 2.14
CA ARG A 147 -0.13 -11.13 1.70
C ARG A 147 -0.94 -11.77 0.59
N ARG A 148 -2.29 -11.78 0.61
CA ARG A 148 -3.06 -12.63 -0.32
C ARG A 148 -3.17 -12.06 -1.73
N GLU A 149 -3.45 -10.76 -1.88
CA GLU A 149 -3.60 -10.17 -3.22
C GLU A 149 -2.26 -10.00 -3.93
N LEU A 150 -1.24 -9.53 -3.21
CA LEU A 150 0.12 -9.46 -3.74
C LEU A 150 0.61 -10.86 -4.14
N TYR A 151 0.38 -11.86 -3.29
CA TYR A 151 0.74 -13.26 -3.58
C TYR A 151 -0.01 -13.80 -4.80
N ASN A 152 -1.32 -13.57 -4.92
CA ASN A 152 -2.09 -14.06 -6.05
C ASN A 152 -1.62 -13.46 -7.37
N GLU A 153 -1.41 -12.13 -7.41
CA GLU A 153 -0.93 -11.45 -8.62
C GLU A 153 0.51 -11.89 -8.99
N ILE A 154 1.38 -12.11 -8.00
CA ILE A 154 2.71 -12.71 -8.21
C ILE A 154 2.57 -14.13 -8.77
N TYR A 155 1.70 -14.94 -8.17
CA TYR A 155 1.50 -16.33 -8.55
C TYR A 155 1.04 -16.44 -10.00
N TYR A 156 0.01 -15.68 -10.39
CA TYR A 156 -0.50 -15.68 -11.76
C TYR A 156 0.53 -15.15 -12.76
N ALA A 157 1.30 -14.12 -12.39
CA ALA A 157 2.29 -13.57 -13.32
C ALA A 157 3.51 -14.45 -13.56
N LEU A 158 3.71 -15.44 -12.68
CA LEU A 158 4.81 -16.39 -12.70
C LEU A 158 4.32 -17.83 -12.96
N GLU A 159 3.05 -18.01 -13.35
CA GLU A 159 2.45 -19.33 -13.60
C GLU A 159 3.19 -20.09 -14.69
N ASP A 160 3.64 -19.40 -15.75
CA ASP A 160 4.49 -19.94 -16.82
C ASP A 160 5.90 -20.38 -16.33
N HIS A 161 6.23 -20.04 -15.08
CA HIS A 161 7.51 -20.33 -14.42
C HIS A 161 7.32 -21.11 -13.11
N ALA A 162 6.29 -21.95 -13.02
CA ALA A 162 5.86 -22.65 -11.81
C ALA A 162 6.98 -23.28 -10.95
N GLY A 163 8.00 -23.89 -11.58
CA GLY A 163 9.10 -24.52 -10.84
C GLY A 163 10.09 -23.54 -10.18
N GLU A 164 10.25 -22.33 -10.74
CA GLU A 164 11.05 -21.26 -10.15
C GLU A 164 10.25 -20.45 -9.14
N LEU A 165 8.95 -20.29 -9.40
CA LEU A 165 7.99 -19.70 -8.48
C LEU A 165 7.96 -20.46 -7.15
N GLU A 166 7.87 -21.79 -7.16
CA GLU A 166 7.79 -22.57 -5.92
C GLU A 166 9.02 -22.37 -5.02
N ARG A 167 10.23 -22.33 -5.59
CA ARG A 167 11.46 -22.04 -4.84
C ARG A 167 11.49 -20.61 -4.32
N PHE A 168 11.07 -19.65 -5.14
CA PHE A 168 10.98 -18.24 -4.74
C PHE A 168 9.99 -18.05 -3.59
N MET A 169 8.82 -18.68 -3.66
CA MET A 169 7.80 -18.62 -2.60
C MET A 169 8.23 -19.34 -1.33
N GLN A 170 8.98 -20.44 -1.42
CA GLN A 170 9.58 -21.10 -0.24
C GLN A 170 10.58 -20.18 0.46
N ASN A 171 11.41 -19.46 -0.30
CA ASN A 171 12.40 -18.53 0.25
C ASN A 171 11.74 -17.28 0.85
N ILE A 172 10.75 -16.69 0.18
CA ILE A 172 9.99 -15.56 0.74
C ILE A 172 9.19 -16.01 1.96
N GLY A 173 8.56 -17.18 1.90
CA GLY A 173 7.78 -17.73 3.01
C GLY A 173 8.64 -17.93 4.25
N SER A 174 9.87 -18.42 4.11
CA SER A 174 10.79 -18.55 5.24
C SER A 174 11.26 -17.19 5.78
N GLU A 175 11.60 -16.24 4.92
CA GLU A 175 11.97 -14.86 5.32
C GLU A 175 10.82 -14.18 6.07
N LEU A 176 9.61 -14.22 5.52
CA LEU A 176 8.41 -13.61 6.11
C LEU A 176 7.95 -14.29 7.42
N CYS A 177 8.21 -15.59 7.58
CA CYS A 177 7.96 -16.30 8.84
C CYS A 177 9.07 -16.09 9.88
N SER A 178 10.24 -15.60 9.47
CA SER A 178 11.37 -15.29 10.34
C SER A 178 11.39 -13.84 10.86
N LEU A 179 10.47 -13.00 10.40
CA LEU A 179 10.35 -11.63 10.88
C LEU A 179 10.03 -11.63 12.39
N PRO A 180 10.69 -10.75 13.17
CA PRO A 180 10.49 -10.71 14.61
C PRO A 180 9.02 -10.44 14.92
N THR A 181 8.45 -11.24 15.82
CA THR A 181 7.17 -10.91 16.46
C THR A 181 7.37 -9.62 17.22
N ILE A 182 6.62 -8.58 16.86
CA ILE A 182 6.64 -7.30 17.58
C ILE A 182 6.16 -7.59 19.01
N PRO A 183 6.99 -7.33 20.05
CA PRO A 183 6.65 -7.62 21.44
C PRO A 183 5.59 -6.67 22.01
#